data_AF-A0A1T0A9Z6-F1
#
_entry.id   AF-A0A1T0A9Z6-F1
#
_cell.length_a   1.000
_cell.length_b   1.000
_cell.length_c   1.000
_cell.angle_alpha   90.00
_cell.angle_beta   90.00
_cell.angle_gamma   90.00
#
_symmetry.space_group_name_H-M   'P 1'
#
loop_
_entity.id
_entity.type
_entity.pdbx_description
1 polymer ?
#
loop_
_entity_poly.entity_id
_entity_poly.type
_entity_poly.pdbx_seq_one_letter_code
_entity_poly.pdbx_strand_id
1 'polypeptide(L)'
;MKPIVFNQQEALKVGASNFIAGNTKQKVKIIRAEFVQSKSGAQGVELEMVNQDRQHAFHTYWYEKANGEIIDFQYQQLQALMGILGVQVLTPTQGVAPKYNWESRQTVQAQGVYAPELTNRIFTALFIRNFQVYNGEKRTKTEIYAAFSDGELSYREINAGVQTPQDIDAIYKQMLVKSERLEKQADDDLHNTVANQQANNQFAPQAVADDDVPF
;
A
#
# COMPACT_ATOMS: atom_id res chain seq x y z
N MET A 1 -42.55 -16.78 -8.96
CA MET A 1 -41.28 -16.02 -8.86
C MET A 1 -41.58 -14.67 -8.25
N LYS A 2 -40.74 -14.19 -7.32
CA LYS A 2 -40.88 -12.82 -6.81
C LYS A 2 -40.26 -11.84 -7.82
N PRO A 3 -40.91 -10.73 -8.15
CA PRO A 3 -40.32 -9.71 -9.00
C PRO A 3 -39.09 -9.11 -8.30
N ILE A 4 -38.02 -8.91 -9.07
CA ILE A 4 -36.83 -8.20 -8.63
C ILE A 4 -37.13 -6.71 -8.79
N VAL A 5 -37.13 -5.97 -7.69
CA VAL A 5 -37.36 -4.52 -7.66
C VAL A 5 -36.01 -3.83 -7.61
N PHE A 6 -35.82 -2.85 -8.50
CA PHE A 6 -34.63 -2.02 -8.49
C PHE A 6 -34.46 -1.37 -7.11
N ASN A 7 -33.34 -1.65 -6.46
CA ASN A 7 -32.96 -1.05 -5.19
C ASN A 7 -31.73 -0.19 -5.42
N GLN A 8 -31.95 1.13 -5.41
CA GLN A 8 -30.89 2.11 -5.64
C GLN A 8 -29.78 2.02 -4.58
N GLN A 9 -30.10 1.70 -3.32
CA GLN A 9 -29.09 1.56 -2.26
C GLN A 9 -28.23 0.30 -2.45
N GLU A 10 -28.80 -0.79 -2.95
CA GLU A 10 -28.05 -2.00 -3.30
C GLU A 10 -27.23 -1.81 -4.58
N ALA A 11 -27.78 -1.10 -5.57
CA ALA A 11 -27.05 -0.75 -6.80
C ALA A 11 -25.83 0.15 -6.51
N LEU A 12 -25.93 1.05 -5.53
CA LEU A 12 -24.81 1.88 -5.05
C LEU A 12 -23.70 1.09 -4.35
N LYS A 13 -23.95 -0.16 -3.91
CA LYS A 13 -22.93 -1.03 -3.30
C LYS A 13 -22.09 -1.78 -4.33
N VAL A 14 -22.54 -1.86 -5.58
CA VAL A 14 -21.77 -2.48 -6.67
C VAL A 14 -20.61 -1.56 -7.04
N GLY A 15 -19.39 -1.96 -6.71
CA GLY A 15 -18.15 -1.26 -7.08
C GLY A 15 -17.54 -0.34 -6.01
N ALA A 16 -18.18 -0.18 -4.85
CA ALA A 16 -17.67 0.66 -3.76
C ALA A 16 -16.55 -0.05 -2.97
N SER A 17 -15.38 -0.23 -3.57
CA SER A 17 -14.17 -0.39 -2.77
C SER A 17 -13.99 0.91 -1.99
N ASN A 18 -14.04 0.84 -0.66
CA ASN A 18 -13.63 1.93 0.22
C ASN A 18 -12.12 2.22 0.10
N PHE A 19 -11.39 1.53 -0.76
CA PHE A 19 -9.96 1.68 -0.98
C PHE A 19 -9.64 2.12 -2.41
N ILE A 20 -8.62 2.97 -2.52
CA ILE A 20 -8.03 3.34 -3.81
C ILE A 20 -7.39 2.08 -4.42
N ALA A 21 -7.79 1.75 -5.65
CA ALA A 21 -7.40 0.52 -6.32
C ALA A 21 -6.65 0.78 -7.62
N GLY A 22 -5.66 -0.06 -7.90
CA GLY A 22 -5.00 -0.11 -9.21
C GLY A 22 -3.88 0.90 -9.41
N ASN A 23 -3.52 1.05 -10.69
CA ASN A 23 -2.52 2.00 -11.17
C ASN A 23 -3.22 3.33 -11.48
N THR A 24 -3.13 4.30 -10.57
CA THR A 24 -3.99 5.48 -10.62
C THR A 24 -3.28 6.74 -10.11
N LYS A 25 -3.59 7.89 -10.72
CA LYS A 25 -3.26 9.21 -10.20
C LYS A 25 -4.43 9.70 -9.36
N GLN A 26 -4.17 10.10 -8.12
CA GLN A 26 -5.21 10.56 -7.19
C GLN A 26 -4.72 11.77 -6.41
N LYS A 27 -5.56 12.80 -6.32
CA LYS A 27 -5.41 13.84 -5.31
C LYS A 27 -5.94 13.32 -3.98
N VAL A 28 -5.11 13.34 -2.95
CA VAL A 28 -5.42 12.77 -1.63
C VAL A 28 -5.11 13.74 -0.52
N LYS A 29 -5.85 13.63 0.58
CA LYS A 29 -5.59 14.32 1.84
C LYS A 29 -5.11 13.32 2.89
N ILE A 30 -4.03 13.64 3.58
CA ILE A 30 -3.56 12.86 4.73
C ILE A 30 -4.51 13.12 5.90
N ILE A 31 -5.17 12.08 6.40
CA ILE A 31 -6.09 12.16 7.55
C ILE A 31 -5.48 11.61 8.84
N ARG A 32 -4.41 10.81 8.73
CA ARG A 32 -3.57 10.40 9.86
C ARG A 32 -2.14 10.19 9.37
N ALA A 33 -1.17 10.60 10.19
CA ALA A 33 0.24 10.28 10.01
C ALA A 33 0.81 9.85 11.37
N GLU A 34 1.25 8.60 11.46
CA GLU A 34 1.61 7.93 12.72
C GLU A 34 3.03 7.36 12.62
N PHE A 35 3.86 7.60 13.62
CA PHE A 35 5.10 6.88 13.80
C PHE A 35 4.79 5.46 14.28
N VAL A 36 5.27 4.47 13.53
CA VAL A 36 5.00 3.05 13.77
C VAL A 36 6.29 2.26 13.82
N GLN A 37 6.28 1.17 14.58
CA GLN A 37 7.34 0.18 14.59
C GLN A 37 6.81 -1.17 14.08
N SER A 38 7.52 -1.78 13.14
CA SER A 38 7.21 -3.13 12.67
C SER A 38 7.52 -4.18 13.74
N LYS A 39 6.98 -5.39 13.60
CA LYS A 39 7.32 -6.53 14.48
C LYS A 39 8.81 -6.87 14.48
N SER A 40 9.51 -6.61 13.38
CA SER A 40 10.95 -6.81 13.25
C SER A 40 11.79 -5.63 13.75
N GLY A 41 11.17 -4.58 14.30
CA GLY A 41 11.83 -3.44 14.93
C GLY A 41 12.15 -2.25 14.02
N ALA A 42 11.86 -2.34 12.71
CA ALA A 42 12.01 -1.20 11.78
C ALA A 42 11.03 -0.06 12.12
N GLN A 43 11.50 1.18 12.01
CA GLN A 43 10.72 2.40 12.23
C GLN A 43 10.13 2.91 10.92
N GLY A 44 8.91 3.45 10.99
CA GLY A 44 8.25 4.03 9.83
C GLY A 44 7.25 5.11 10.17
N VAL A 45 6.79 5.80 9.13
CA VAL A 45 5.65 6.73 9.19
C VAL A 45 4.51 6.14 8.36
N GLU A 46 3.43 5.73 9.03
CA GLU A 46 2.20 5.25 8.39
C GLU A 46 1.27 6.42 8.09
N LEU A 47 0.85 6.53 6.84
CA LEU A 47 -0.15 7.48 6.38
C LEU A 47 -1.47 6.76 6.15
N GLU A 48 -2.54 7.34 6.66
CA GLU A 48 -3.88 7.12 6.16
C GLU A 48 -4.31 8.33 5.34
N MET A 49 -4.78 8.07 4.12
CA MET A 49 -5.15 9.08 3.15
C MET A 49 -6.55 8.83 2.64
N VAL A 50 -7.21 9.89 2.19
CA VAL A 50 -8.53 9.83 1.58
C VAL A 50 -8.58 10.67 0.30
N ASN A 51 -9.20 10.15 -0.76
CA ASN A 51 -9.48 10.92 -1.98
C ASN A 51 -10.85 11.61 -1.93
N GLN A 52 -11.23 12.32 -3.00
CA GLN A 52 -12.51 13.02 -3.09
C GLN A 52 -13.72 12.09 -3.04
N ASP A 53 -13.56 10.85 -3.52
CA ASP A 53 -14.59 9.80 -3.50
C ASP A 53 -14.72 9.09 -2.15
N ARG A 54 -14.00 9.56 -1.12
CA ARG A 54 -13.92 8.96 0.22
C ARG A 54 -13.32 7.55 0.23
N GLN A 55 -12.51 7.23 -0.78
CA GLN A 55 -11.71 6.03 -0.79
C GLN A 55 -10.42 6.25 -0.01
N HIS A 56 -10.06 5.27 0.81
CA HIS A 56 -8.90 5.27 1.67
C HIS A 56 -7.69 4.63 1.00
N ALA A 57 -6.51 5.10 1.36
CA ALA A 57 -5.26 4.40 1.07
C ALA A 57 -4.35 4.46 2.29
N PHE A 58 -3.58 3.38 2.47
CA PHE A 58 -2.63 3.23 3.57
C PHE A 58 -1.24 3.01 2.97
N HIS A 59 -0.26 3.76 3.47
CA HIS A 59 1.12 3.59 3.03
C HIS A 59 2.06 3.84 4.19
N THR A 60 3.12 3.04 4.31
CA THR A 60 4.12 3.18 5.37
C THR A 60 5.48 3.40 4.75
N TYR A 61 6.10 4.54 5.05
CA TYR A 61 7.50 4.80 4.74
C TYR A 61 8.37 4.22 5.84
N TRP A 62 8.87 2.99 5.65
CA TRP A 62 9.80 2.35 6.57
C TRP A 62 11.20 2.94 6.37
N TYR A 63 11.60 3.93 7.18
CA TYR A 63 12.79 4.73 6.92
C TYR A 63 14.05 4.24 7.65
N GLU A 64 13.91 3.40 8.69
CA GLU A 64 15.04 2.91 9.49
C GLU A 64 14.81 1.45 9.90
N LYS A 65 15.85 0.62 9.78
CA LYS A 65 15.85 -0.77 10.24
C LYS A 65 16.02 -0.84 11.76
N ALA A 66 15.77 -2.00 12.35
CA ALA A 66 15.94 -2.21 13.80
C ALA A 66 17.37 -1.99 14.32
N ASN A 67 18.38 -2.10 13.44
CA ASN A 67 19.78 -1.85 13.75
C ASN A 67 20.19 -0.36 13.59
N GLY A 68 19.24 0.53 13.31
CA GLY A 68 19.49 1.96 13.09
C GLY A 68 19.95 2.33 11.68
N GLU A 69 20.08 1.36 10.77
CA GLU A 69 20.47 1.64 9.37
C GLU A 69 19.29 2.24 8.60
N ILE A 70 19.56 3.32 7.85
CA ILE A 70 18.55 3.99 7.03
C ILE A 70 18.18 3.13 5.81
N ILE A 71 16.89 3.08 5.50
CA ILE A 71 16.37 2.46 4.28
C ILE A 71 16.30 3.56 3.22
N ASP A 72 17.41 3.79 2.52
CA ASP A 72 17.63 4.95 1.65
C ASP A 72 16.45 5.30 0.75
N PHE A 73 15.91 4.32 0.01
CA PHE A 73 14.80 4.56 -0.90
C PHE A 73 13.54 5.06 -0.20
N GLN A 74 13.18 4.44 0.94
CA GLN A 74 12.00 4.81 1.71
C GLN A 74 12.18 6.15 2.41
N TYR A 75 13.37 6.40 2.95
CA TYR A 75 13.74 7.68 3.54
C TYR A 75 13.68 8.81 2.50
N GLN A 76 14.25 8.61 1.30
CA GLN A 76 14.21 9.57 0.21
C GLN A 76 12.77 9.87 -0.25
N GLN A 77 11.90 8.87 -0.33
CA GLN A 77 10.49 9.09 -0.65
C GLN A 77 9.77 9.90 0.43
N LEU A 78 10.03 9.62 1.71
CA LEU A 78 9.49 10.41 2.82
C LEU A 78 9.99 11.86 2.77
N GLN A 79 11.28 12.07 2.50
CA GLN A 79 11.87 13.41 2.34
C GLN A 79 11.27 14.16 1.14
N ALA A 80 11.04 13.48 0.01
CA ALA A 80 10.39 14.07 -1.15
C ALA A 80 8.94 14.49 -0.82
N LEU A 81 8.19 13.65 -0.10
CA LEU A 81 6.85 13.98 0.40
C LEU A 81 6.88 15.21 1.31
N MET A 82 7.78 15.22 2.30
CA MET A 82 7.96 16.36 3.19
C MET A 82 8.27 17.66 2.40
N GLY A 83 9.15 17.57 1.42
CA GLY A 83 9.53 18.67 0.54
C GLY A 83 8.38 19.25 -0.28
N ILE A 84 7.58 18.40 -0.95
CA ILE A 84 6.40 18.87 -1.72
C ILE A 84 5.29 19.44 -0.81
N LEU A 85 5.27 19.06 0.46
CA LEU A 85 4.31 19.54 1.46
C LEU A 85 4.82 20.75 2.24
N GLY A 86 6.07 21.18 2.00
CA GLY A 86 6.70 22.28 2.75
C GLY A 86 6.91 21.97 4.24
N VAL A 87 7.03 20.70 4.61
CA VAL A 87 7.24 20.24 5.99
C VAL A 87 8.73 20.01 6.21
N GLN A 88 9.33 20.73 7.15
CA GLN A 88 10.77 20.63 7.42
C GLN A 88 11.10 19.61 8.53
N VAL A 89 10.19 19.43 9.48
CA VAL A 89 10.38 18.58 10.67
C VAL A 89 9.10 17.80 10.92
N LEU A 90 9.24 16.53 11.30
CA LEU A 90 8.16 15.71 11.84
C LEU A 90 8.38 15.56 13.33
N THR A 91 7.48 16.09 14.15
CA THR A 91 7.63 16.06 15.61
C THR A 91 6.83 14.89 16.18
N PRO A 92 7.48 13.88 16.80
CA PRO A 92 6.76 12.79 17.45
C PRO A 92 5.87 13.31 18.58
N THR A 93 4.57 13.27 18.37
CA THR A 93 3.58 13.85 19.29
C THR A 93 2.64 12.78 19.80
N GLN A 94 2.60 12.55 21.12
CA GLN A 94 1.62 11.65 21.72
C GLN A 94 0.21 12.19 21.56
N GLY A 95 -0.74 11.34 21.16
CA GLY A 95 -2.12 11.75 20.99
C GLY A 95 -3.08 10.59 20.78
N VAL A 96 -4.32 10.93 20.45
CA VAL A 96 -5.37 9.99 20.06
C VAL A 96 -5.91 10.35 18.69
N ALA A 97 -6.11 9.35 17.83
CA ALA A 97 -6.74 9.55 16.53
C ALA A 97 -7.65 8.36 16.17
N PRO A 98 -8.70 8.59 15.36
CA PRO A 98 -9.51 7.52 14.79
C PRO A 98 -8.63 6.55 13.96
N LYS A 99 -8.72 5.27 14.25
CA LYS A 99 -8.04 4.20 13.52
C LYS A 99 -8.94 2.99 13.36
N TYR A 100 -9.01 2.46 12.14
CA TYR A 100 -9.76 1.23 11.88
C TYR A 100 -9.04 0.04 12.53
N ASN A 101 -9.72 -0.63 13.44
CA ASN A 101 -9.25 -1.86 14.06
C ASN A 101 -9.83 -3.05 13.27
N TRP A 102 -8.95 -3.91 12.74
CA TRP A 102 -9.34 -5.04 11.89
C TRP A 102 -9.97 -6.20 12.66
N GLU A 103 -9.66 -6.34 13.95
CA GLU A 103 -10.19 -7.39 14.83
C GLU A 103 -11.63 -7.05 15.23
N SER A 104 -11.88 -5.82 15.71
CA SER A 104 -13.22 -5.36 16.09
C SER A 104 -14.06 -4.87 14.92
N ARG A 105 -13.45 -4.67 13.74
CA ARG A 105 -14.08 -4.10 12.53
C ARG A 105 -14.73 -2.74 12.76
N GLN A 106 -14.14 -1.94 13.65
CA GLN A 106 -14.65 -0.63 14.05
C GLN A 106 -13.52 0.40 14.03
N THR A 107 -13.89 1.64 13.76
CA THR A 107 -13.00 2.78 14.02
C THR A 107 -13.00 3.07 15.51
N VAL A 108 -11.83 2.98 16.13
CA VAL A 108 -11.62 3.27 17.55
C VAL A 108 -10.70 4.48 17.72
N GLN A 109 -10.79 5.17 18.86
CA GLN A 109 -9.79 6.16 19.23
C GLN A 109 -8.54 5.42 19.69
N ALA A 110 -7.49 5.41 18.86
CA ALA A 110 -6.24 4.75 19.18
C ALA A 110 -5.25 5.77 19.76
N GLN A 111 -4.61 5.41 20.88
CA GLN A 111 -3.44 6.13 21.39
C GLN A 111 -2.24 5.81 20.49
N GLY A 112 -1.45 6.83 20.14
CA GLY A 112 -0.26 6.65 19.30
C GLY A 112 0.65 7.87 19.31
N VAL A 113 1.75 7.75 18.57
CA VAL A 113 2.71 8.84 18.33
C VAL A 113 2.50 9.33 16.90
N TYR A 114 2.13 10.58 16.74
CA TYR A 114 1.70 11.14 15.46
C TYR A 114 2.66 12.20 14.94
N ALA A 115 2.60 12.44 13.63
CA ALA A 115 3.25 13.53 12.91
C ALA A 115 2.19 14.56 12.48
N PRO A 116 1.76 15.48 13.38
CA PRO A 116 0.66 16.40 13.09
C PRO A 116 0.95 17.32 11.90
N GLU A 117 2.22 17.59 11.57
CA GLU A 117 2.64 18.47 10.47
C GLU A 117 2.23 17.95 9.08
N LEU A 118 2.01 16.64 8.95
CA LEU A 118 1.53 16.00 7.73
C LEU A 118 0.00 15.91 7.67
N THR A 119 -0.69 16.01 8.80
CA THR A 119 -2.15 15.86 8.84
C THR A 119 -2.84 17.04 8.13
N ASN A 120 -3.91 16.75 7.38
CA ASN A 120 -4.63 17.68 6.51
C ASN A 120 -3.84 18.23 5.33
N ARG A 121 -2.60 17.78 5.09
CA ARG A 121 -1.87 18.10 3.86
C ARG A 121 -2.49 17.38 2.66
N ILE A 122 -2.53 18.07 1.53
CA ILE A 122 -3.08 17.57 0.27
C ILE A 122 -1.92 17.46 -0.72
N PHE A 123 -1.90 16.35 -1.46
CA PHE A 123 -0.91 16.11 -2.49
C PHE A 123 -1.48 15.19 -3.57
N THR A 124 -0.79 15.10 -4.71
CA THR A 124 -1.12 14.16 -5.78
C THR A 124 -0.23 12.93 -5.66
N ALA A 125 -0.85 11.77 -5.47
CA ALA A 125 -0.19 10.48 -5.40
C ALA A 125 -0.37 9.71 -6.71
N LEU A 126 0.71 9.09 -7.18
CA LEU A 126 0.63 7.99 -8.13
C LEU A 126 0.63 6.69 -7.33
N PHE A 127 -0.49 5.98 -7.37
CA PHE A 127 -0.65 4.67 -6.75
C PHE A 127 -0.31 3.57 -7.74
N ILE A 128 0.53 2.62 -7.32
CA ILE A 128 0.89 1.44 -8.08
C ILE A 128 0.23 0.21 -7.47
N ARG A 129 -0.29 -0.66 -8.33
CA ARG A 129 -0.65 -2.02 -7.98
C ARG A 129 0.62 -2.87 -7.95
N ASN A 130 0.92 -3.35 -6.75
CA ASN A 130 1.98 -4.29 -6.47
C ASN A 130 1.38 -5.69 -6.30
N PHE A 131 2.15 -6.72 -6.64
CA PHE A 131 1.75 -8.12 -6.57
C PHE A 131 2.75 -8.88 -5.70
N GLN A 132 2.25 -9.72 -4.81
CA GLN A 132 3.05 -10.55 -3.94
C GLN A 132 2.47 -11.95 -3.89
N VAL A 133 3.30 -12.97 -4.00
CA VAL A 133 2.89 -14.35 -3.72
C VAL A 133 3.05 -14.60 -2.22
N TYR A 134 1.96 -14.95 -1.56
CA TYR A 134 1.93 -15.28 -0.15
C TYR A 134 1.11 -16.53 0.07
N ASN A 135 1.69 -17.55 0.71
CA ASN A 135 1.09 -18.87 0.91
C ASN A 135 0.53 -19.51 -0.37
N GLY A 136 1.25 -19.37 -1.49
CA GLY A 136 0.82 -19.92 -2.79
C GLY A 136 -0.32 -19.16 -3.46
N GLU A 137 -0.70 -17.99 -2.94
CA GLU A 137 -1.71 -17.11 -3.54
C GLU A 137 -1.08 -15.79 -4.00
N LYS A 138 -1.43 -15.35 -5.20
CA LYS A 138 -1.11 -14.00 -5.68
C LYS A 138 -2.04 -13.01 -5.00
N ARG A 139 -1.46 -12.07 -4.24
CA ARG A 139 -2.14 -10.97 -3.56
C ARG A 139 -1.76 -9.64 -4.18
N THR A 140 -2.70 -8.71 -4.18
CA THR A 140 -2.47 -7.35 -4.65
C THR A 140 -2.40 -6.38 -3.48
N LYS A 141 -1.46 -5.43 -3.55
CA LYS A 141 -1.38 -4.30 -2.63
C LYS A 141 -1.29 -3.01 -3.45
N THR A 142 -2.04 -1.98 -3.06
CA THR A 142 -1.89 -0.63 -3.62
C THR A 142 -0.91 0.15 -2.74
N GLU A 143 0.10 0.77 -3.34
CA GLU A 143 1.11 1.56 -2.63
C GLU A 143 1.39 2.88 -3.36
N ILE A 144 1.95 3.87 -2.67
CA ILE A 144 2.45 5.08 -3.34
C ILE A 144 3.71 4.73 -4.12
N TYR A 145 3.70 5.03 -5.42
CA TYR A 145 4.88 4.99 -6.28
C TYR A 145 5.66 6.30 -6.24
N ALA A 146 4.94 7.42 -6.33
CA ALA A 146 5.51 8.76 -6.31
C ALA A 146 4.48 9.76 -5.77
N ALA A 147 4.96 10.83 -5.16
CA ALA A 147 4.16 11.92 -4.62
C ALA A 147 4.57 13.25 -5.27
N PHE A 148 3.58 14.07 -5.57
CA PHE A 148 3.69 15.38 -6.20
C PHE A 148 2.86 16.38 -5.41
N SER A 149 3.21 17.66 -5.47
CA SER A 149 2.43 18.71 -4.81
C SER A 149 0.98 18.73 -5.32
N ASP A 150 0.13 19.54 -4.68
CA ASP A 150 -1.25 19.76 -5.13
C ASP A 150 -1.33 20.27 -6.58
N GLY A 151 -0.31 21.00 -7.03
CA GLY A 151 -0.11 21.45 -8.41
C GLY A 151 0.66 20.47 -9.30
N GLU A 152 0.80 19.21 -8.88
CA GLU A 152 1.44 18.10 -9.61
C GLU A 152 2.95 18.26 -9.87
N LEU A 153 3.63 19.15 -9.13
CA LEU A 153 5.09 19.30 -9.21
C LEU A 153 5.80 18.28 -8.31
N SER A 154 6.87 17.67 -8.83
CA SER A 154 7.79 16.86 -8.05
C SER A 154 8.63 17.76 -7.12
N TYR A 155 9.24 17.20 -6.07
CA TYR A 155 10.15 17.99 -5.23
C TYR A 155 11.33 18.55 -6.03
N ARG A 156 11.81 17.81 -7.02
CA ARG A 156 12.89 18.24 -7.91
C ARG A 156 12.51 19.48 -8.71
N GLU A 157 11.28 19.52 -9.24
CA GLU A 157 10.75 20.66 -9.98
C GLU A 157 10.57 21.89 -9.07
N ILE A 158 10.01 21.69 -7.88
CA ILE A 158 9.87 22.77 -6.87
C ILE A 158 11.25 23.34 -6.53
N ASN A 159 12.22 22.49 -6.24
CA ASN A 159 13.58 22.90 -5.90
C ASN A 159 14.29 23.61 -7.07
N ALA A 160 13.95 23.26 -8.31
CA ALA A 160 14.45 23.93 -9.52
C ALA A 160 13.69 25.22 -9.87
N GLY A 161 12.67 25.60 -9.10
CA GLY A 161 11.84 26.79 -9.39
C GLY A 161 10.92 26.63 -10.60
N VAL A 162 10.67 25.39 -11.03
CA VAL A 162 9.76 25.08 -12.14
C VAL A 162 8.31 25.31 -11.70
N GLN A 163 7.52 25.98 -12.54
CA GLN A 163 6.12 26.32 -12.24
C GLN A 163 5.10 25.41 -12.94
N THR A 164 5.55 24.60 -13.91
CA THR A 164 4.67 23.72 -14.70
C THR A 164 5.14 22.28 -14.58
N PRO A 165 4.23 21.30 -14.33
CA PRO A 165 4.61 19.89 -14.24
C PRO A 165 5.19 19.36 -15.55
N GLN A 166 6.34 18.70 -15.44
CA GLN A 166 7.08 18.05 -16.52
C GLN A 166 7.31 16.56 -16.19
N ASP A 167 7.43 16.23 -14.91
CA ASP A 167 7.85 14.91 -14.44
C ASP A 167 6.72 13.88 -14.39
N ILE A 168 5.51 14.31 -14.02
CA ILE A 168 4.44 13.41 -13.58
C ILE A 168 4.04 12.38 -14.65
N ASP A 169 3.94 12.79 -15.92
CA ASP A 169 3.54 11.89 -17.01
C ASP A 169 4.59 10.83 -17.32
N ALA A 170 5.88 11.23 -17.29
CA ALA A 170 6.98 10.30 -17.51
C ALA A 170 7.06 9.29 -16.35
N ILE A 171 6.91 9.76 -15.12
CA ILE A 171 6.91 8.91 -13.93
C ILE A 171 5.68 7.99 -13.91
N TYR A 172 4.51 8.47 -14.34
CA TYR A 172 3.31 7.62 -14.47
C TYR A 172 3.51 6.50 -15.48
N LYS A 173 4.11 6.77 -16.65
CA LYS A 173 4.46 5.72 -17.62
C LYS A 173 5.44 4.69 -17.03
N GLN A 174 6.45 5.15 -16.30
CA GLN A 174 7.39 4.24 -15.60
C GLN A 174 6.68 3.39 -14.54
N MET A 175 5.70 3.96 -13.85
CA MET A 175 4.88 3.23 -12.87
C MET A 175 4.11 2.08 -13.53
N LEU A 176 3.49 2.33 -14.69
CA LEU A 176 2.75 1.30 -15.44
C LEU A 176 3.67 0.15 -15.86
N VAL A 177 4.82 0.47 -16.46
CA VAL A 177 5.84 -0.53 -16.84
C VAL A 177 6.31 -1.33 -15.62
N LYS A 178 6.54 -0.66 -14.49
CA LYS A 178 6.92 -1.34 -13.24
C LYS A 178 5.81 -2.27 -12.75
N SER A 179 4.55 -1.85 -12.80
CA SER A 179 3.41 -2.66 -12.37
C SER A 179 3.26 -3.93 -13.20
N GLU A 180 3.38 -3.81 -14.53
CA GLU A 180 3.37 -4.96 -15.45
C GLU A 180 4.51 -5.94 -15.15
N ARG A 181 5.72 -5.42 -14.88
CA ARG A 181 6.86 -6.25 -14.48
C ARG A 181 6.61 -6.97 -13.16
N LEU A 182 6.04 -6.29 -12.16
CA LEU A 182 5.73 -6.88 -10.87
C LEU A 182 4.65 -7.96 -10.98
N GLU A 183 3.66 -7.76 -11.85
CA GLU A 183 2.66 -8.79 -12.14
C GLU A 183 3.29 -10.04 -12.73
N LYS A 184 4.12 -9.88 -13.77
CA LYS A 184 4.82 -11.00 -14.39
C LYS A 184 5.71 -11.75 -13.40
N GLN A 185 6.45 -11.02 -12.57
CA GLN A 185 7.29 -11.62 -11.52
C GLN A 185 6.45 -12.45 -10.53
N ALA A 186 5.30 -11.94 -10.11
CA ALA A 186 4.42 -12.68 -9.21
C ALA A 186 3.81 -13.92 -9.88
N ASP A 187 3.51 -13.88 -11.18
CA ASP A 187 3.02 -15.04 -11.93
C ASP A 187 4.10 -16.12 -12.06
N ASP A 188 5.35 -15.72 -12.34
CA ASP A 188 6.51 -16.62 -12.39
C ASP A 188 6.78 -17.26 -11.01
N ASP A 189 6.76 -16.46 -9.92
CA ASP A 189 6.94 -16.94 -8.54
C ASP A 189 5.84 -17.92 -8.12
N LEU A 190 4.59 -17.66 -8.54
CA LEU A 190 3.45 -18.54 -8.29
C LEU A 190 3.64 -19.88 -9.00
N HIS A 191 4.01 -19.86 -10.28
CA HIS A 191 4.26 -21.07 -11.06
C HIS A 191 5.37 -21.93 -10.44
N ASN A 192 6.48 -21.30 -10.02
CA ASN A 192 7.59 -21.97 -9.34
C ASN A 192 7.19 -22.58 -7.99
N THR A 193 6.35 -21.88 -7.22
CA THR A 193 5.84 -22.38 -5.93
C THR A 193 4.97 -23.62 -6.11
N VAL A 194 4.07 -23.63 -7.10
CA VAL A 194 3.21 -24.76 -7.41
C VAL A 194 4.01 -25.95 -7.93
N ALA A 195 4.98 -25.72 -8.83
CA ALA A 195 5.83 -26.77 -9.37
C ALA A 195 6.66 -27.46 -8.27
N ASN A 196 7.23 -26.70 -7.34
CA ASN A 196 7.99 -27.26 -6.21
C ASN A 196 7.10 -28.06 -5.24
N GLN A 197 5.86 -27.64 -5.00
CA GLN A 197 4.91 -28.40 -4.17
C GLN A 197 4.53 -29.73 -4.84
N GLN A 198 4.34 -29.75 -6.16
CA GLN A 198 4.05 -30.97 -6.91
C GLN A 198 5.24 -31.93 -6.94
N ALA A 199 6.46 -31.41 -7.12
CA ALA A 199 7.68 -32.22 -7.05
C ALA A 199 7.89 -32.84 -5.66
N ASN A 200 7.71 -32.06 -4.58
CA ASN A 200 7.82 -32.61 -3.22
C ASN A 200 6.76 -33.68 -2.91
N ASN A 201 5.55 -33.56 -3.46
CA ASN A 201 4.50 -34.59 -3.32
C ASN A 201 4.79 -35.86 -4.14
N GLN A 202 5.64 -35.81 -5.17
CA GLN A 202 6.07 -37.00 -5.92
C GLN A 202 7.18 -37.80 -5.21
N PHE A 203 7.86 -37.21 -4.22
CA PHE A 203 8.87 -37.90 -3.39
C PHE A 203 8.39 -38.22 -1.97
N ALA A 204 7.10 -38.00 -1.66
CA ALA A 204 6.51 -38.57 -0.45
C ALA A 204 6.57 -40.11 -0.57
N PRO A 205 7.09 -40.83 0.43
CA PRO A 205 7.17 -42.29 0.35
C PRO A 205 5.75 -42.83 0.11
N GLN A 206 5.59 -43.59 -0.98
CA GLN A 206 4.37 -44.35 -1.21
C GLN A 206 4.13 -45.18 0.04
N ALA A 207 3.01 -44.93 0.71
CA ALA A 207 2.51 -45.86 1.70
C ALA A 207 2.41 -47.21 0.98
N VAL A 208 3.26 -48.15 1.39
CA VAL A 208 3.12 -49.55 1.00
C VAL A 208 1.69 -49.95 1.32
N ALA A 209 0.96 -50.34 0.28
CA ALA A 209 -0.36 -50.92 0.41
C ALA A 209 -0.19 -52.21 1.21
N ASP A 210 -0.53 -52.16 2.49
CA ASP A 210 -0.68 -53.34 3.33
C ASP A 210 -2.13 -53.83 3.12
N ASP A 211 -2.33 -54.54 2.01
CA ASP A 211 -3.58 -55.19 1.65
C ASP A 211 -3.27 -56.66 1.38
N ASP A 212 -3.23 -57.46 2.45
CA ASP A 212 -3.87 -58.78 2.55
C ASP A 212 -3.64 -59.44 3.93
N VAL A 213 -4.68 -59.35 4.77
CA VAL A 213 -5.01 -60.23 5.92
C VAL A 213 -5.64 -61.50 5.30
N PRO A 214 -5.40 -62.79 5.68
CA PRO A 214 -5.80 -63.33 7.00
C PRO A 214 -5.14 -64.64 7.54
N PHE A 215 -5.49 -64.91 8.81
CA PHE A 215 -5.31 -66.11 9.68
C PHE A 215 -4.03 -66.20 10.51
#